data_AF-A0A2B4RSB8-F1
#
_entry.id   AF-A0A2B4RSB8-F1
#
_cell.length_a   1.000
_cell.length_b   1.000
_cell.length_c   1.000
_cell.angle_alpha   90.00
_cell.angle_beta   90.00
_cell.angle_gamma   90.00
#
_symmetry.space_group_name_H-M   'P 1'
#
loop_
_entity.id
_entity.type
_entity.pdbx_description
1 polymer ?
#
loop_
_entity_poly.entity_id
_entity_poly.type
_entity_poly.pdbx_seq_one_letter_code
_entity_poly.pdbx_strand_id
1 'polypeptide(L)'
;MTDVNVNQFIKKGLRGGTSYNVNRYGKANNEYMEDYNENEPSKYNMYLDPNNLYGCAKSQYLSAGGFKWLSQKKIDKLNLRVYTEENIDV
;
A
#
# COMPACT_ATOMS: atom_id res chain seq x y z
N MET A 1 -19.54 -9.89 -13.55
CA MET A 1 -20.05 -8.67 -12.89
C MET A 1 -20.98 -7.96 -13.86
N THR A 2 -22.29 -8.02 -13.63
CA THR A 2 -23.34 -7.54 -14.55
C THR A 2 -23.92 -6.19 -14.17
N ASP A 3 -23.78 -5.77 -12.90
CA ASP A 3 -24.22 -4.45 -12.43
C ASP A 3 -23.22 -3.36 -12.83
N VAL A 4 -23.70 -2.40 -13.62
CA VAL A 4 -22.93 -1.24 -14.11
C VAL A 4 -22.46 -0.35 -12.96
N ASN A 5 -23.26 -0.19 -11.90
CA ASN A 5 -22.91 0.66 -10.77
C ASN A 5 -21.75 0.08 -9.98
N VAL A 6 -21.74 -1.24 -9.74
CA VAL A 6 -20.63 -1.94 -9.07
C VAL A 6 -19.35 -1.83 -9.92
N ASN A 7 -19.47 -2.03 -11.24
CA ASN A 7 -18.33 -1.91 -12.17
C ASN A 7 -17.71 -0.51 -12.13
N GLN A 8 -18.55 0.53 -12.22
CA GLN A 8 -18.09 1.92 -12.18
C GLN A 8 -17.47 2.27 -10.82
N PHE A 9 -18.04 1.79 -9.72
CA PHE A 9 -17.47 2.01 -8.39
C PHE A 9 -16.07 1.41 -8.26
N ILE A 10 -15.88 0.15 -8.67
CA ILE A 10 -14.57 -0.51 -8.66
C ILE A 10 -13.58 0.27 -9.54
N LYS A 11 -13.95 0.58 -10.78
CA LYS A 11 -13.09 1.34 -11.70
C LYS A 11 -12.68 2.70 -11.15
N LYS A 12 -13.61 3.42 -10.51
CA LYS A 12 -13.32 4.70 -9.84
C LYS A 12 -12.38 4.54 -8.64
N GLY A 13 -12.33 3.37 -8.02
CA GLY A 13 -11.43 3.03 -6.92
C GLY A 13 -10.03 2.59 -7.35
N LEU A 14 -9.85 2.14 -8.59
CA LEU A 14 -8.54 1.70 -9.08
C LEU A 14 -7.53 2.86 -9.10
N ARG A 15 -6.32 2.60 -8.62
CA ARG A 15 -5.17 3.52 -8.65
C ARG A 15 -3.97 2.80 -9.21
N GLY A 16 -3.04 3.57 -9.78
CA GLY A 16 -1.75 3.05 -10.25
C GLY A 16 -0.75 2.89 -9.11
N GLY A 17 0.52 2.72 -9.46
CA GLY A 17 1.60 2.70 -8.47
C GLY A 17 1.70 4.01 -7.69
N THR A 18 2.05 3.92 -6.41
CA THR A 18 2.28 5.08 -5.55
C THR A 18 3.64 5.69 -5.85
N SER A 19 3.69 7.01 -6.04
CA SER A 19 4.93 7.78 -6.07
C SER A 19 4.92 8.79 -4.93
N TYR A 20 5.89 8.70 -4.03
CA TYR A 20 5.94 9.53 -2.83
C TYR A 20 7.34 10.10 -2.63
N ASN A 21 7.43 11.43 -2.54
CA ASN A 21 8.66 12.16 -2.28
C ASN A 21 8.47 13.03 -1.03
N VAL A 22 8.95 12.56 0.12
CA VAL A 22 8.75 13.23 1.42
C VAL A 22 9.75 14.36 1.63
N ASN A 23 10.97 14.14 1.16
CA ASN A 23 12.07 15.04 1.37
C ASN A 23 12.65 15.43 0.00
N ARG A 24 12.75 16.74 -0.25
CA ARG A 24 13.33 17.27 -1.48
C ARG A 24 14.85 17.07 -1.54
N TYR A 25 15.52 17.02 -0.39
CA TYR A 25 16.98 16.84 -0.33
C TYR A 25 17.42 16.02 0.88
N GLY A 26 18.04 14.87 0.61
CA GLY A 26 18.62 13.99 1.63
C GLY A 26 20.09 13.70 1.33
N LYS A 27 21.01 14.42 1.98
CA LYS A 27 22.44 14.08 1.96
C LYS A 27 22.72 12.96 2.97
N ALA A 28 23.53 11.99 2.59
CA ALA A 28 24.10 11.00 3.50
C ALA A 28 25.30 11.62 4.25
N ASN A 29 25.57 11.15 5.46
CA ASN A 29 26.76 11.50 6.24
C ASN A 29 27.27 10.21 6.90
N ASN A 30 28.06 9.41 6.20
CA ASN A 30 28.61 8.18 6.77
C ASN A 30 30.07 8.03 6.39
N GLU A 31 30.79 7.17 7.11
CA GLU A 31 32.25 6.99 7.01
C GLU A 31 32.76 6.63 5.61
N TYR A 32 31.89 6.17 4.72
CA TYR A 32 32.23 5.80 3.34
C TYR A 32 32.15 6.99 2.36
N MET A 33 31.71 8.17 2.82
CA MET A 33 31.61 9.38 2.00
C MET A 33 32.90 10.21 2.06
N GLU A 34 33.31 10.78 0.92
CA GLU A 34 34.51 11.63 0.84
C GLU A 34 34.43 12.89 1.73
N ASP A 35 33.22 13.37 1.99
CA ASP A 35 32.92 14.57 2.77
C ASP A 35 32.28 14.26 4.13
N TYR A 36 32.60 13.09 4.70
CA TYR A 36 32.13 12.67 6.01
C TYR A 36 32.52 13.67 7.11
N ASN A 37 31.53 14.08 7.93
CA ASN A 37 31.74 14.95 9.07
C ASN A 37 31.47 14.19 10.37
N GLU A 38 32.52 13.93 11.15
CA GLU A 38 32.46 13.24 12.45
C GLU A 38 31.69 14.02 13.52
N ASN A 39 31.53 15.33 13.35
CA ASN A 39 30.78 16.18 14.28
C ASN A 39 29.27 16.15 14.03
N GLU A 40 28.83 15.52 12.94
CA GLU A 40 27.42 15.35 12.60
C GLU A 40 26.97 13.90 12.78
N PRO A 41 25.68 13.65 13.07
CA PRO A 41 25.16 12.29 13.21
C PRO A 41 25.36 11.47 11.92
N SER A 42 25.70 10.19 12.09
CA SER A 42 25.77 9.27 10.94
C SER A 42 24.41 9.10 10.27
N LYS A 43 24.38 9.20 8.94
CA LYS A 43 23.19 9.11 8.12
C LYS A 43 23.44 8.31 6.85
N TYR A 44 22.57 7.34 6.61
CA TYR A 44 22.59 6.45 5.45
C TYR A 44 21.34 6.67 4.60
N ASN A 45 21.49 6.63 3.28
CA ASN A 45 20.37 6.64 2.35
C ASN A 45 20.09 5.19 1.95
N MET A 46 18.89 4.70 2.30
CA MET A 46 18.46 3.35 1.96
C MET A 46 17.75 3.33 0.61
N TYR A 47 18.09 2.37 -0.25
CA TYR A 47 17.36 2.07 -1.49
C TYR A 47 16.82 0.65 -1.42
N LEU A 48 15.50 0.51 -1.47
CA LEU A 48 14.81 -0.79 -1.48
C LEU A 48 14.03 -0.90 -2.79
N ASP A 49 14.24 -2.00 -3.51
CA ASP A 49 13.48 -2.32 -4.72
C ASP A 49 12.87 -3.73 -4.62
N PRO A 50 11.54 -3.85 -4.57
CA PRO A 50 10.87 -5.14 -4.50
C PRO A 50 10.94 -5.89 -5.83
N ASN A 51 11.62 -7.04 -5.83
CA ASN A 51 11.61 -7.98 -6.96
C ASN A 51 10.19 -8.51 -7.20
N ASN A 52 9.66 -8.29 -8.41
CA ASN A 52 8.33 -8.77 -8.83
C ASN A 52 7.16 -8.29 -7.92
N LEU A 53 7.11 -6.98 -7.64
CA LEU A 53 6.08 -6.36 -6.80
C LEU A 53 4.64 -6.81 -7.12
N TYR A 54 4.25 -6.77 -8.41
CA TYR A 54 2.89 -7.16 -8.80
C TYR A 54 2.65 -8.67 -8.69
N GLY A 55 3.65 -9.51 -8.95
CA GLY A 55 3.52 -10.95 -8.77
C GLY A 55 3.34 -11.32 -7.30
N CYS A 56 4.11 -10.68 -6.41
CA CYS A 56 3.96 -10.82 -4.97
C CYS A 56 2.57 -10.35 -4.49
N ALA A 57 2.08 -9.20 -4.98
CA ALA A 57 0.74 -8.75 -4.65
C ALA A 57 -0.35 -9.71 -5.16
N LYS A 58 -0.12 -10.35 -6.32
CA LYS A 58 -1.04 -11.34 -6.90
C LYS A 58 -1.00 -12.70 -6.20
N SER A 59 0.05 -13.02 -5.43
CA SER A 59 0.09 -14.25 -4.63
C SER A 59 -0.67 -14.13 -3.32
N GLN A 60 -1.13 -12.94 -2.95
CA GLN A 60 -2.01 -12.72 -1.79
C GLN A 60 -3.48 -12.98 -2.16
N TYR A 61 -4.34 -13.07 -1.14
CA TYR A 61 -5.78 -13.23 -1.36
C TYR A 61 -6.36 -12.03 -2.11
N LEU A 62 -6.97 -12.30 -3.27
CA LEU A 62 -7.65 -11.30 -4.09
C LEU A 62 -9.15 -11.57 -4.12
N SER A 63 -9.93 -10.49 -4.12
CA SER A 63 -11.38 -10.60 -4.31
C SER A 63 -11.70 -11.16 -5.71
N ALA A 64 -12.26 -12.37 -5.75
CA ALA A 64 -12.54 -13.07 -7.01
C ALA A 64 -13.90 -12.71 -7.61
N GLY A 65 -14.87 -12.26 -6.81
CA GLY A 65 -16.22 -11.93 -7.29
C GLY A 65 -17.27 -11.81 -6.19
N GLY A 66 -18.54 -11.87 -6.58
CA GLY A 66 -19.67 -11.87 -5.64
C GLY A 66 -19.99 -10.51 -4.99
N PHE A 67 -19.45 -9.41 -5.52
CA PHE A 67 -19.64 -8.06 -4.99
C PHE A 67 -21.12 -7.68 -4.90
N LYS A 68 -21.53 -7.18 -3.72
CA LYS A 68 -22.87 -6.70 -3.42
C LYS A 68 -22.78 -5.44 -2.58
N TRP A 69 -23.73 -4.54 -2.78
CA TRP A 69 -23.88 -3.37 -1.91
C TRP A 69 -24.32 -3.79 -0.51
N LEU A 70 -23.68 -3.24 0.52
CA LEU A 70 -24.14 -3.38 1.89
C LEU A 70 -25.33 -2.45 2.14
N SER A 71 -26.26 -2.88 2.99
CA SER A 71 -27.32 -2.00 3.48
C SER A 71 -26.77 -1.02 4.51
N GLN A 72 -27.40 0.14 4.65
CA GLN A 72 -26.97 1.18 5.60
C GLN A 72 -26.80 0.62 7.02
N LYS A 73 -27.77 -0.18 7.50
CA LYS A 73 -27.70 -0.84 8.82
C LYS A 73 -26.46 -1.71 9.03
N LYS A 74 -25.93 -2.32 7.96
CA LYS A 74 -24.70 -3.14 8.03
C LYS A 74 -23.45 -2.25 8.03
N ILE A 75 -23.48 -1.16 7.26
CA ILE A 75 -22.40 -0.17 7.21
C ILE A 75 -22.24 0.49 8.59
N ASP A 76 -23.34 0.89 9.22
CA ASP A 76 -23.33 1.55 10.53
C ASP A 76 -22.72 0.67 11.65
N LYS A 77 -22.75 -0.65 11.46
CA LYS A 77 -22.21 -1.65 12.40
C LYS A 77 -20.86 -2.23 11.97
N LEU A 78 -20.30 -1.77 10.86
CA LEU A 78 -19.07 -2.31 10.30
C LEU A 78 -17.87 -1.84 11.10
N ASN A 79 -17.17 -2.76 11.75
CA ASN A 79 -15.88 -2.48 12.38
C ASN A 79 -14.74 -3.05 11.52
N LEU A 80 -14.08 -2.18 10.75
CA LEU A 80 -13.00 -2.56 9.84
C LEU A 80 -11.76 -3.11 10.55
N ARG A 81 -11.55 -2.78 11.84
CA ARG A 81 -10.37 -3.21 12.60
C ARG A 81 -10.41 -4.67 13.01
N VAL A 82 -11.56 -5.34 12.88
CA VAL A 82 -11.73 -6.76 13.23
C VAL A 82 -11.21 -7.67 12.11
N TYR A 83 -11.15 -7.17 10.88
CA TYR A 83 -10.62 -7.92 9.74
C TYR A 83 -9.12 -7.68 9.63
N THR A 84 -8.33 -8.69 10.01
CA THR A 84 -6.89 -8.78 9.76
C THR A 84 -6.63 -9.82 8.68
N GLU A 85 -5.45 -9.84 8.06
CA GLU A 85 -5.06 -10.85 7.06
C GLU A 85 -5.21 -12.30 7.58
N GLU A 86 -5.26 -12.47 8.91
CA GLU A 86 -5.41 -13.75 9.61
C GLU A 86 -6.87 -14.18 9.85
N ASN A 87 -7.84 -13.26 9.74
CA ASN A 87 -9.24 -13.48 10.14
C ASN A 87 -10.26 -13.11 9.05
N ILE A 88 -9.88 -13.19 7.78
CA ILE A 88 -10.82 -13.07 6.65
C ILE A 88 -11.44 -14.45 6.43
N ASP A 89 -12.69 -14.65 6.90
CA ASP A 89 -13.49 -15.81 6.52
C ASP A 89 -13.75 -15.78 5.00
N VAL A 90 -13.31 -16.84 4.32
CA VAL A 90 -13.54 -17.08 2.88
C VAL A 90 -14.89 -17.75 2.66
#